data_AF-A0A9P1FFQ4-F1
#
_entry.id   AF-A0A9P1FFQ4-F1
#
_cell.length_a   1.000
_cell.length_b   1.000
_cell.length_c   1.000
_cell.angle_alpha   90.00
_cell.angle_beta   90.00
_cell.angle_gamma   90.00
#
_symmetry.space_group_name_H-M   'P 1'
#
loop_
_entity.id
_entity.type
_entity.pdbx_description
1 polymer ?
#
loop_
_entity_poly.entity_id
_entity_poly.type
_entity_poly.pdbx_seq_one_letter_code
_entity_poly.pdbx_strand_id
1 'polypeptide(L)'
;MSLKARGLRLPLRSPLRLGVLGLGLCLFQAMGETFLSGLSGSRRVLLSSLSVGLGLGGQGASGASAQEGVPAKVGGRASKWFGSYEDPKHPSCDRSLVIAFDGTKGKIDGYDKSGAGEEGKFDCRKRRDVQYYDWTLKVKLASKDADELVVEEVGRDVVDRKRINGAQETIGKWDKDGILWPDGTKWIQKKWER
;
A
#
# COMPACT_ATOMS: atom_id res chain seq x y z
N MET A 1 22.46 -0.22 -52.09
CA MET A 1 23.25 1.03 -51.95
C MET A 1 22.35 2.21 -52.26
N SER A 2 21.92 2.97 -51.25
CA SER A 2 21.63 4.41 -51.38
C SER A 2 21.38 4.98 -49.99
N LEU A 3 22.41 5.65 -49.45
CA LEU A 3 22.30 6.48 -48.25
C LEU A 3 21.57 7.77 -48.64
N LYS A 4 20.55 8.19 -47.86
CA LYS A 4 20.08 9.57 -47.91
C LYS A 4 20.04 10.19 -46.52
N ALA A 5 20.67 11.35 -46.46
CA ALA A 5 21.24 11.98 -45.30
C ALA A 5 20.28 12.92 -44.57
N ARG A 6 20.49 12.99 -43.25
CA ARG A 6 20.60 14.19 -42.39
C ARG A 6 19.56 15.31 -42.59
N GLY A 7 18.68 15.43 -41.60
CA GLY A 7 18.05 16.70 -41.21
C GLY A 7 18.46 17.06 -39.79
N LEU A 8 19.53 17.85 -39.65
CA LEU A 8 19.87 18.59 -38.43
C LEU A 8 18.87 19.72 -38.24
N ARG A 9 18.23 19.81 -37.07
CA ARG A 9 17.74 21.10 -36.53
C ARG A 9 18.12 21.19 -35.05
N LEU A 10 19.00 22.15 -34.79
CA LEU A 10 19.49 22.62 -33.50
C LEU A 10 18.48 23.62 -32.86
N PRO A 11 18.70 24.06 -31.60
CA PRO A 11 17.66 24.23 -30.59
C PRO A 11 17.10 25.65 -30.53
N LEU A 12 15.82 25.78 -30.15
CA LEU A 12 15.26 27.06 -29.73
C LEU A 12 15.41 27.25 -28.23
N ARG A 13 16.26 28.21 -27.89
CA ARG A 13 16.42 28.86 -26.59
C ARG A 13 15.07 29.33 -26.06
N SER A 14 14.80 29.11 -24.78
CA SER A 14 13.82 29.89 -24.02
C SER A 14 14.52 30.52 -22.80
N PRO A 15 14.15 31.75 -22.44
CA PRO A 15 14.98 32.64 -21.64
C PRO A 15 14.99 32.33 -20.14
N LEU A 16 16.14 32.60 -19.53
CA LEU A 16 16.34 32.77 -18.09
C LEU A 16 15.25 33.67 -17.50
N ARG A 17 14.50 33.17 -16.52
CA ARG A 17 13.83 34.03 -15.54
C ARG A 17 14.76 34.24 -14.35
N LEU A 18 15.43 35.39 -14.38
CA LEU A 18 16.05 36.02 -13.22
C LEU A 18 14.91 36.49 -12.30
N GLY A 19 14.80 35.89 -11.11
CA GLY A 19 13.70 36.15 -10.19
C GLY A 19 14.16 36.10 -8.74
N VAL A 20 14.65 37.25 -8.28
CA VAL A 20 14.59 37.78 -6.90
C VAL A 20 15.14 36.89 -5.78
N LEU A 21 16.31 37.30 -5.28
CA LEU A 21 16.83 37.02 -3.95
C LEU A 21 15.80 37.45 -2.88
N GLY A 22 15.14 36.48 -2.26
CA GLY A 22 14.45 36.66 -0.99
C GLY A 22 15.38 36.26 0.16
N LEU A 23 16.09 37.23 0.72
CA LEU A 23 16.86 37.08 1.96
C LEU A 23 15.87 37.11 3.14
N GLY A 24 15.23 35.97 3.41
CA GLY A 24 14.31 35.78 4.53
C GLY A 24 15.04 35.18 5.73
N LEU A 25 15.57 36.03 6.60
CA LEU A 25 16.20 35.68 7.87
C LEU A 25 15.10 35.28 8.88
N CYS A 26 14.67 34.01 8.88
CA CYS A 26 13.85 33.47 9.96
C CYS A 26 14.77 32.91 11.06
N LEU A 27 14.96 33.72 12.11
CA LEU A 27 15.35 33.26 13.43
C LEU A 27 14.33 32.21 13.91
N PHE A 28 14.68 30.92 13.87
CA PHE A 28 13.93 29.91 14.59
C PHE A 28 14.52 29.77 15.99
N GLN A 29 13.80 30.32 16.96
CA GLN A 29 14.05 30.13 18.38
C GLN A 29 13.99 28.63 18.71
N ALA A 30 15.10 28.11 19.21
CA ALA A 30 15.16 26.86 19.93
C ALA A 30 14.56 27.06 21.34
N MET A 31 13.34 26.58 21.56
CA MET A 31 12.82 26.33 22.90
C MET A 31 12.00 25.04 22.89
N GLY A 32 12.37 24.14 23.81
CA GLY A 32 11.52 23.07 24.33
C GLY A 32 11.77 21.69 23.73
N GLU A 33 11.79 20.59 24.49
CA GLU A 33 11.61 20.38 25.93
C GLU A 33 12.31 19.06 26.28
N THR A 34 12.92 19.04 27.47
CA THR A 34 13.36 17.82 28.14
C THR A 34 12.14 17.05 28.61
N PHE A 35 11.80 15.94 27.95
CA PHE A 35 10.87 14.96 28.50
C PHE A 35 11.65 13.78 29.12
N LEU A 36 11.78 13.84 30.44
CA LEU A 36 12.00 12.68 31.31
C LEU A 36 10.64 12.15 31.74
N SER A 37 10.30 10.91 31.37
CA SER A 37 9.22 10.08 31.92
C SER A 37 9.38 8.71 31.25
N GLY A 38 9.43 7.56 31.89
CA GLY A 38 9.25 7.16 33.27
C GLY A 38 9.23 5.63 33.25
N LEU A 39 9.95 5.01 34.18
CA LEU A 39 9.80 3.60 34.50
C LEU A 39 8.36 3.34 34.95
N SER A 40 7.66 2.41 34.31
CA SER A 40 6.61 1.65 35.01
C SER A 40 6.39 0.32 34.33
N GLY A 41 6.79 -0.74 35.02
CA GLY A 41 6.50 -2.09 34.62
C GLY A 41 5.01 -2.39 34.68
N SER A 42 4.55 -3.29 33.82
CA SER A 42 3.30 -3.99 34.07
C SER A 42 3.50 -5.46 33.76
N ARG A 43 3.72 -6.21 34.85
CA ARG A 43 3.55 -7.66 34.93
C ARG A 43 2.05 -7.94 34.85
N ARG A 44 1.57 -8.70 33.87
CA ARG A 44 0.31 -9.48 33.93
C ARG A 44 0.55 -10.78 33.16
N VAL A 45 0.95 -11.84 33.85
CA VAL A 45 0.09 -12.86 34.49
C VAL A 45 -0.53 -13.79 33.45
N LEU A 46 0.04 -15.01 33.44
CA LEU A 46 -0.47 -16.24 32.87
C LEU A 46 -1.87 -16.54 33.40
N LEU A 47 -2.76 -17.06 32.56
CA LEU A 47 -3.84 -17.96 33.01
C LEU A 47 -4.24 -18.90 31.87
N SER A 48 -3.83 -20.15 32.06
CA SER A 48 -4.28 -21.34 31.37
C SER A 48 -5.73 -21.66 31.75
N SER A 49 -6.56 -22.04 30.78
CA SER A 49 -7.72 -22.89 31.06
C SER A 49 -7.98 -23.84 29.90
N LEU A 50 -7.55 -25.07 30.13
CA LEU A 50 -7.90 -26.28 29.43
C LEU A 50 -9.38 -26.57 29.70
N SER A 51 -10.22 -26.72 28.68
CA SER A 51 -11.52 -27.38 28.84
C SER A 51 -11.75 -28.35 27.68
N VAL A 52 -11.53 -29.62 28.02
CA VAL A 52 -11.89 -30.80 27.23
C VAL A 52 -13.41 -30.97 27.35
N GLY A 53 -14.10 -30.96 26.21
CA GLY A 53 -15.51 -31.31 26.11
C GLY A 53 -15.71 -32.34 25.01
N LEU A 54 -15.75 -33.61 25.39
CA LEU A 54 -16.24 -34.72 24.56
C LEU A 54 -17.76 -34.62 24.48
N GLY A 55 -18.32 -34.50 23.27
CA GLY A 55 -19.76 -34.64 23.02
C GLY A 55 -19.99 -35.40 21.72
N LEU A 56 -20.28 -36.70 21.82
CA LEU A 56 -20.85 -37.49 20.73
C LEU A 56 -22.35 -37.18 20.59
N GLY A 57 -22.82 -36.99 19.35
CA GLY A 57 -24.23 -37.19 19.01
C GLY A 57 -24.75 -36.36 17.83
N GLY A 58 -25.33 -37.04 16.85
CA GLY A 58 -26.33 -36.46 15.94
C GLY A 58 -25.98 -36.47 14.45
N GLN A 59 -26.39 -37.54 13.75
CA GLN A 59 -26.50 -37.58 12.29
C GLN A 59 -27.73 -36.78 11.82
N GLY A 60 -27.61 -36.11 10.67
CA GLY A 60 -28.73 -35.84 9.76
C GLY A 60 -29.04 -34.36 9.52
N ALA A 61 -28.69 -33.86 8.33
CA ALA A 61 -29.58 -33.07 7.46
C ALA A 61 -28.87 -32.73 6.13
N SER A 62 -29.55 -33.08 5.05
CA SER A 62 -29.20 -32.84 3.66
C SER A 62 -29.30 -31.36 3.27
N GLY A 63 -28.42 -30.94 2.36
CA GLY A 63 -28.79 -30.13 1.20
C GLY A 63 -29.09 -28.65 1.42
N ALA A 64 -28.04 -27.83 1.44
CA ALA A 64 -28.06 -26.49 0.85
C ALA A 64 -26.62 -26.13 0.46
N SER A 65 -26.31 -26.19 -0.84
CA SER A 65 -25.06 -25.66 -1.36
C SER A 65 -25.19 -24.13 -1.40
N ALA A 66 -25.01 -23.52 -0.23
CA ALA A 66 -24.65 -22.12 -0.12
C ALA A 66 -23.19 -22.01 -0.55
N GLN A 67 -22.89 -21.18 -1.54
CA GLN A 67 -21.51 -20.80 -1.84
C GLN A 67 -20.93 -20.19 -0.57
N GLU A 68 -20.03 -20.95 0.05
CA GLU A 68 -19.35 -20.62 1.30
C GLU A 68 -18.46 -19.40 1.04
N GLY A 69 -19.03 -18.22 1.29
CA GLY A 69 -18.27 -16.99 1.42
C GLY A 69 -17.25 -17.21 2.53
N VAL A 70 -15.98 -17.16 2.15
CA VAL A 70 -14.84 -17.34 3.05
C VAL A 70 -15.08 -16.53 4.34
N PRO A 71 -15.09 -17.16 5.53
CA PRO A 71 -15.41 -16.45 6.77
C PRO A 71 -14.38 -15.35 7.03
N ALA A 72 -14.86 -14.11 7.13
CA ALA A 72 -14.04 -12.97 7.54
C ALA A 72 -13.49 -13.24 8.96
N LYS A 73 -12.16 -13.36 9.07
CA LYS A 73 -11.46 -13.65 10.34
C LYS A 73 -11.82 -12.63 11.42
N VAL A 74 -12.61 -13.04 12.42
CA VAL A 74 -12.97 -12.20 13.57
C VAL A 74 -11.74 -11.95 14.46
N GLY A 75 -11.19 -10.75 14.39
CA GLY A 75 -10.16 -10.27 15.32
C GLY A 75 -9.28 -9.19 14.70
N GLY A 76 -9.71 -7.92 14.74
CA GLY A 76 -8.93 -6.70 14.47
C GLY A 76 -8.35 -6.50 13.07
N ARG A 77 -7.89 -7.57 12.43
CA ARG A 77 -7.42 -7.74 11.05
C ARG A 77 -8.52 -8.31 10.15
N ALA A 78 -9.78 -8.08 10.52
CA ALA A 78 -10.97 -8.75 9.96
C ALA A 78 -11.44 -8.20 8.61
N SER A 79 -10.65 -7.33 7.98
CA SER A 79 -10.99 -6.79 6.67
C SER A 79 -10.45 -7.72 5.60
N LYS A 80 -11.27 -8.06 4.60
CA LYS A 80 -10.83 -8.82 3.40
C LYS A 80 -9.65 -8.14 2.70
N TRP A 81 -9.59 -6.82 2.78
CA TRP A 81 -8.54 -5.98 2.21
C TRP A 81 -7.21 -6.02 2.96
N PHE A 82 -7.16 -6.52 4.20
CA PHE A 82 -5.92 -6.54 4.97
C PHE A 82 -4.99 -7.64 4.45
N GLY A 83 -3.78 -7.30 4.02
CA GLY A 83 -2.80 -8.31 3.62
C GLY A 83 -1.65 -7.77 2.80
N SER A 84 -0.81 -8.71 2.33
CA SER A 84 0.23 -8.44 1.36
C SER A 84 -0.28 -8.81 -0.04
N TYR A 85 0.07 -8.05 -1.05
CA TYR A 85 -0.42 -8.20 -2.42
C TYR A 85 0.73 -8.28 -3.40
N GLU A 86 0.60 -9.18 -4.37
CA GLU A 86 1.46 -9.29 -5.52
C GLU A 86 0.91 -8.47 -6.68
N ASP A 87 1.79 -7.71 -7.30
CA ASP A 87 1.48 -6.78 -8.38
C ASP A 87 2.08 -7.32 -9.70
N PRO A 88 1.26 -7.79 -10.65
CA PRO A 88 1.77 -8.41 -11.88
C PRO A 88 2.66 -7.48 -12.72
N LYS A 89 2.44 -6.17 -12.64
CA LYS A 89 3.27 -5.18 -13.35
C LYS A 89 4.64 -5.00 -12.70
N HIS A 90 4.77 -5.34 -11.43
CA HIS A 90 5.96 -5.12 -10.62
C HIS A 90 6.26 -6.39 -9.79
N PRO A 91 6.81 -7.44 -10.43
CA PRO A 91 7.12 -8.69 -9.74
C PRO A 91 8.12 -8.47 -8.59
N SER A 92 8.02 -9.30 -7.55
CA SER A 92 8.79 -9.20 -6.29
C SER A 92 8.51 -7.97 -5.43
N CYS A 93 7.67 -7.04 -5.92
CA CYS A 93 7.42 -5.76 -5.26
C CYS A 93 6.12 -5.73 -4.47
N ASP A 94 6.05 -6.56 -3.45
CA ASP A 94 4.84 -6.74 -2.66
C ASP A 94 4.35 -5.43 -2.04
N ARG A 95 3.03 -5.22 -2.08
CA ARG A 95 2.34 -4.10 -1.44
C ARG A 95 1.72 -4.59 -0.15
N SER A 96 1.71 -3.78 0.90
CA SER A 96 1.02 -4.10 2.14
C SER A 96 -0.16 -3.17 2.31
N LEU A 97 -1.37 -3.73 2.44
CA LEU A 97 -2.57 -2.98 2.75
C LEU A 97 -2.93 -3.18 4.21
N VAL A 98 -2.92 -2.08 4.97
CA VAL A 98 -3.27 -2.03 6.38
C VAL A 98 -4.57 -1.26 6.53
N ILE A 99 -5.59 -1.91 7.08
CA ILE A 99 -6.90 -1.30 7.35
C ILE A 99 -7.00 -1.01 8.86
N ALA A 100 -7.53 0.15 9.20
CA ALA A 100 -7.81 0.54 10.57
C ALA A 100 -8.91 -0.34 11.19
N PHE A 101 -8.99 -0.38 12.51
CA PHE A 101 -9.95 -1.22 13.23
C PHE A 101 -11.42 -0.89 12.93
N ASP A 102 -11.70 0.35 12.53
CA ASP A 102 -13.04 0.79 12.12
C ASP A 102 -13.47 0.21 10.75
N GLY A 103 -12.53 -0.32 9.96
CA GLY A 103 -12.78 -0.85 8.63
C GLY A 103 -13.07 0.22 7.57
N THR A 104 -12.99 1.52 7.89
CA THR A 104 -13.37 2.60 6.95
C THR A 104 -12.17 3.33 6.35
N LYS A 105 -10.99 3.17 6.97
CA LYS A 105 -9.76 3.83 6.55
C LYS A 105 -8.62 2.84 6.52
N GLY A 106 -7.63 3.13 5.70
CA GLY A 106 -6.42 2.31 5.62
C GLY A 106 -5.29 3.03 4.92
N LYS A 107 -4.24 2.26 4.65
CA LYS A 107 -3.10 2.71 3.88
C LYS A 107 -2.50 1.57 3.08
N ILE A 108 -2.01 1.90 1.90
CA ILE A 108 -1.16 1.02 1.09
C ILE A 108 0.27 1.47 1.32
N ASP A 109 1.08 0.59 1.87
CA ASP A 109 2.52 0.77 2.00
C ASP A 109 3.23 0.01 0.87
N GLY A 110 4.27 0.61 0.31
CA GLY A 110 5.18 -0.03 -0.62
C GLY A 110 6.54 0.62 -0.58
N TYR A 111 7.47 0.08 -1.36
CA TYR A 111 8.84 0.57 -1.43
C TYR A 111 9.33 0.53 -2.87
N ASP A 112 10.10 1.54 -3.24
CA ASP A 112 10.69 1.66 -4.57
C ASP A 112 12.18 1.97 -4.51
N LYS A 113 12.91 1.68 -5.59
CA LYS A 113 14.33 2.01 -5.72
C LYS A 113 14.52 3.52 -5.88
N SER A 114 15.43 4.08 -5.10
CA SER A 114 15.89 5.47 -5.23
C SER A 114 16.82 5.59 -6.45
N GLY A 115 16.47 6.44 -7.43
CA GLY A 115 17.30 6.71 -8.60
C GLY A 115 16.53 7.28 -9.79
N ALA A 116 17.14 8.22 -10.52
CA ALA A 116 16.56 8.80 -11.72
C ALA A 116 16.67 7.81 -12.89
N GLY A 117 15.52 7.35 -13.43
CA GLY A 117 15.47 6.69 -14.74
C GLY A 117 14.62 5.44 -14.87
N GLU A 118 14.24 4.79 -13.75
CA GLU A 118 13.50 3.50 -13.79
C GLU A 118 12.27 3.50 -12.85
N GLU A 119 11.64 4.67 -12.65
CA GLU A 119 10.39 4.75 -11.89
C GLU A 119 9.34 3.83 -12.54
N GLY A 120 8.79 2.90 -11.75
CA GLY A 120 7.81 1.92 -12.21
C GLY A 120 8.36 0.79 -13.10
N LYS A 121 9.68 0.62 -13.25
CA LYS A 121 10.26 -0.51 -14.00
C LYS A 121 11.43 -1.14 -13.26
N PHE A 122 11.17 -1.68 -12.08
CA PHE A 122 12.23 -2.30 -11.30
C PHE A 122 11.75 -3.57 -10.60
N ASP A 123 12.69 -4.51 -10.44
CA ASP A 123 12.53 -5.72 -9.64
C ASP A 123 12.89 -5.39 -8.18
N CYS A 124 11.97 -5.62 -7.25
CA CYS A 124 12.14 -5.30 -5.83
C CYS A 124 13.00 -6.30 -5.06
N ARG A 125 13.74 -7.18 -5.76
CA ARG A 125 14.69 -8.06 -5.11
C ARG A 125 15.71 -7.25 -4.30
N LYS A 126 15.53 -7.24 -2.96
CA LYS A 126 16.36 -6.46 -2.03
C LYS A 126 17.84 -6.77 -2.24
N ARG A 127 18.55 -5.81 -2.82
CA ARG A 127 20.01 -5.83 -2.90
C ARG A 127 20.62 -4.86 -1.91
N ARG A 128 21.78 -5.21 -1.35
CA ARG A 128 22.50 -4.40 -0.35
C ARG A 128 23.07 -3.11 -0.92
N ASP A 129 23.31 -3.05 -2.22
CA ASP A 129 23.88 -1.91 -2.95
C ASP A 129 22.84 -0.88 -3.40
N VAL A 130 21.55 -1.15 -3.18
CA VAL A 130 20.45 -0.33 -3.68
C VAL A 130 19.75 0.37 -2.53
N GLN A 131 19.61 1.69 -2.62
CA GLN A 131 18.79 2.45 -1.69
C GLN A 131 17.33 2.35 -2.12
N TYR A 132 16.47 1.97 -1.18
CA TYR A 132 15.02 1.97 -1.35
C TYR A 132 14.43 3.13 -0.56
N TYR A 133 13.31 3.67 -1.01
CA TYR A 133 12.47 4.58 -0.24
C TYR A 133 11.08 3.97 -0.09
N ASP A 134 10.52 4.15 1.10
CA ASP A 134 9.16 3.75 1.39
C ASP A 134 8.20 4.84 0.93
N TRP A 135 7.02 4.43 0.48
CA TRP A 135 5.92 5.33 0.16
C TRP A 135 4.62 4.76 0.72
N THR A 136 3.68 5.67 0.99
CA THR A 136 2.37 5.33 1.56
C THR A 136 1.28 6.10 0.84
N LEU A 137 0.21 5.42 0.46
CA LEU A 137 -1.02 6.02 -0.06
C LEU A 137 -2.17 5.78 0.92
N LYS A 138 -3.09 6.74 1.03
CA LYS A 138 -4.25 6.64 1.93
C LYS A 138 -5.37 5.89 1.23
N VAL A 139 -6.11 5.09 2.00
CA VAL A 139 -7.28 4.35 1.52
C VAL A 139 -8.50 4.73 2.34
N LYS A 140 -9.63 4.87 1.66
CA LYS A 140 -10.96 5.06 2.24
C LYS A 140 -11.87 3.94 1.75
N LEU A 141 -12.75 3.48 2.64
CA LEU A 141 -13.81 2.53 2.34
C LEU A 141 -15.13 3.11 2.80
N ALA A 142 -16.20 2.85 2.04
CA ALA A 142 -17.55 3.27 2.42
C ALA A 142 -18.03 2.58 3.71
N SER A 143 -17.61 1.34 3.91
CA SER A 143 -17.92 0.52 5.08
C SER A 143 -16.87 -0.60 5.24
N LYS A 144 -16.89 -1.28 6.38
CA LYS A 144 -15.97 -2.40 6.69
C LYS A 144 -16.02 -3.54 5.66
N ASP A 145 -17.20 -3.80 5.10
CA ASP A 145 -17.47 -4.89 4.18
C ASP A 145 -17.57 -4.42 2.71
N ALA A 146 -17.27 -3.14 2.43
CA ALA A 146 -17.35 -2.58 1.09
C ALA A 146 -16.53 -3.37 0.07
N ASP A 147 -17.10 -3.56 -1.12
CA ASP A 147 -16.44 -4.19 -2.28
C ASP A 147 -15.60 -3.21 -3.10
N GLU A 148 -15.66 -1.93 -2.76
CA GLU A 148 -14.87 -0.88 -3.39
C GLU A 148 -13.98 -0.20 -2.34
N LEU A 149 -12.71 0.00 -2.70
CA LEU A 149 -11.76 0.82 -1.96
C LEU A 149 -11.41 2.04 -2.80
N VAL A 150 -11.30 3.20 -2.17
CA VAL A 150 -10.87 4.44 -2.80
C VAL A 150 -9.46 4.76 -2.33
N VAL A 151 -8.51 4.83 -3.25
CA VAL A 151 -7.12 5.25 -2.98
C VAL A 151 -7.00 6.73 -3.28
N GLU A 152 -6.51 7.50 -2.31
CA GLU A 152 -6.04 8.86 -2.54
C GLU A 152 -4.59 8.81 -3.03
N GLU A 153 -4.42 8.96 -4.34
CA GLU A 153 -3.12 9.00 -4.98
C GLU A 153 -2.56 10.40 -4.88
N VAL A 154 -1.55 10.57 -4.02
CA VAL A 154 -0.88 11.86 -3.84
C VAL A 154 0.60 11.66 -4.16
N GLY A 155 1.03 12.24 -5.27
CA GLY A 155 2.42 12.19 -5.73
C GLY A 155 2.85 10.87 -6.34
N ARG A 156 2.03 9.80 -6.28
CA ARG A 156 2.30 8.51 -6.94
C ARG A 156 1.03 7.79 -7.39
N ASP A 157 1.10 7.19 -8.57
CA ASP A 157 0.08 6.28 -9.11
C ASP A 157 0.11 4.93 -8.38
N VAL A 158 -1.06 4.42 -7.97
CA VAL A 158 -1.12 3.18 -7.18
C VAL A 158 -0.64 1.97 -7.98
N VAL A 159 -0.95 1.92 -9.27
CA VAL A 159 -0.70 0.75 -10.13
C VAL A 159 0.68 0.84 -10.78
N ASP A 160 0.96 1.90 -11.52
CA ASP A 160 2.16 2.08 -12.34
C ASP A 160 3.38 2.56 -11.52
N ARG A 161 3.18 3.01 -10.27
CA ARG A 161 4.22 3.59 -9.40
C ARG A 161 4.96 4.79 -10.01
N LYS A 162 4.34 5.48 -10.95
CA LYS A 162 4.90 6.71 -11.52
C LYS A 162 4.56 7.86 -10.61
N ARG A 163 5.44 8.86 -10.54
CA ARG A 163 5.10 10.12 -9.90
C ARG A 163 4.00 10.82 -10.69
N ILE A 164 3.01 11.32 -9.98
CA ILE A 164 1.90 12.10 -10.54
C ILE A 164 1.96 13.53 -10.01
N ASN A 165 1.59 14.49 -10.87
CA ASN A 165 1.53 15.90 -10.51
C ASN A 165 0.10 16.25 -10.12
N GLY A 166 -0.32 15.86 -8.92
CA GLY A 166 -1.66 16.14 -8.41
C GLY A 166 -2.16 15.07 -7.45
N ALA A 167 -3.28 15.39 -6.80
CA ALA A 167 -4.08 14.40 -6.09
C ALA A 167 -5.12 13.83 -7.06
N GLN A 168 -5.22 12.51 -7.15
CA GLN A 168 -6.28 11.81 -7.88
C GLN A 168 -6.86 10.70 -7.01
N GLU A 169 -8.06 10.24 -7.34
CA GLU A 169 -8.72 9.14 -6.66
C GLU A 169 -8.85 7.95 -7.61
N THR A 170 -8.39 6.79 -7.16
CA THR A 170 -8.48 5.54 -7.92
C THR A 170 -9.31 4.53 -7.14
N ILE A 171 -10.29 3.94 -7.81
CA ILE A 171 -11.22 2.99 -7.19
C ILE A 171 -10.77 1.56 -7.53
N GLY A 172 -10.39 0.80 -6.52
CA GLY A 172 -10.12 -0.63 -6.62
C GLY A 172 -11.34 -1.45 -6.23
N LYS A 173 -11.64 -2.51 -6.98
CA LYS A 173 -12.76 -3.43 -6.70
C LYS A 173 -12.25 -4.75 -6.16
N TRP A 174 -12.95 -5.31 -5.19
CA TRP A 174 -12.64 -6.65 -4.68
C TRP A 174 -13.04 -7.68 -5.73
N ASP A 175 -12.10 -8.52 -6.13
CA ASP A 175 -12.35 -9.66 -7.01
C ASP A 175 -11.80 -10.94 -6.39
N LYS A 176 -12.66 -11.62 -5.62
CA LYS A 176 -12.44 -12.90 -4.92
C LYS A 176 -11.24 -12.93 -3.97
N ASP A 177 -10.04 -12.97 -4.54
CA ASP A 177 -8.73 -13.14 -3.90
C ASP A 177 -7.81 -11.92 -4.10
N GLY A 178 -8.33 -10.83 -4.68
CA GLY A 178 -7.50 -9.71 -5.07
C GLY A 178 -8.24 -8.39 -5.27
N ILE A 179 -7.47 -7.40 -5.71
CA ILE A 179 -7.94 -6.05 -6.02
C ILE A 179 -7.82 -5.86 -7.52
N LEU A 180 -8.95 -5.64 -8.19
CA LEU A 180 -9.01 -5.28 -9.60
C LEU A 180 -9.00 -3.75 -9.74
N TRP A 181 -8.00 -3.24 -10.45
CA TRP A 181 -7.83 -1.83 -10.74
C TRP A 181 -8.51 -1.44 -12.06
N PRO A 182 -8.80 -0.14 -12.27
CA PRO A 182 -9.52 0.32 -13.46
C PRO A 182 -8.74 0.13 -14.77
N ASP A 183 -7.42 -0.07 -14.70
CA ASP A 183 -6.57 -0.39 -15.85
C ASP A 183 -6.61 -1.88 -16.24
N GLY A 184 -7.37 -2.69 -15.50
CA GLY A 184 -7.47 -4.14 -15.67
C GLY A 184 -6.40 -4.94 -14.94
N THR A 185 -5.45 -4.28 -14.26
CA THR A 185 -4.45 -4.98 -13.44
C THR A 185 -5.12 -5.55 -12.20
N LYS A 186 -4.89 -6.83 -11.91
CA LYS A 186 -5.36 -7.48 -10.69
C LYS A 186 -4.20 -7.75 -9.75
N TRP A 187 -4.26 -7.18 -8.55
CA TRP A 187 -3.35 -7.51 -7.46
C TRP A 187 -3.85 -8.73 -6.70
N ILE A 188 -3.00 -9.74 -6.54
CA ILE A 188 -3.39 -11.00 -5.91
C ILE A 188 -2.94 -10.97 -4.44
N GLN A 189 -3.85 -11.25 -3.51
CA GLN A 189 -3.51 -11.29 -2.10
C GLN A 189 -2.64 -12.52 -1.82
N LYS A 190 -1.44 -12.31 -1.29
CA LYS A 190 -0.57 -13.40 -0.85
C LYS A 190 -1.19 -14.07 0.37
N LYS A 191 -1.42 -15.37 0.26
CA LYS A 191 -1.81 -16.18 1.41
C LYS A 191 -0.63 -16.22 2.37
N TRP A 192 -0.85 -15.76 3.60
CA TRP A 192 0.12 -15.97 4.68
C TRP A 192 0.16 -17.46 5.02
N GLU A 193 1.16 -18.17 4.51
CA GLU A 193 1.56 -19.45 5.07
C GLU A 193 2.30 -19.14 6.38
N ARG A 194 1.71 -19.55 7.49
CA ARG A 194 2.29 -19.45 8.83
C ARG A 194 2.87 -20.81 9.20
#